data_AF-A0A5F9CAB1-F1
#
_entry.id   AF-A0A5F9CAB1-F1
#
_cell.length_a   1.000
_cell.length_b   1.000
_cell.length_c   1.000
_cell.angle_alpha   90.00
_cell.angle_beta   90.00
_cell.angle_gamma   90.00
#
_symmetry.space_group_name_H-M   'P 1'
#
loop_
_entity.id
_entity.type
_entity.pdbx_description
1 polymer ?
#
loop_
_entity_poly.entity_id
_entity_poly.type
_entity_poly.pdbx_seq_one_letter_code
_entity_poly.pdbx_strand_id
1 'polypeptide(L)'
;MILTKAQYDEIAQCLVSVPPTRQSLRKLKQRFPSQSQATLLSIFSQEYQKHIKRTHAKHHTLEAIESYYQRYLNGVLKNGAAPVLLELANEVDYAPSLMARIILERFLQEHEETPRTGREKFTRPLKYTKLRILQLCAII
;
A
#
# COMPACT_ATOMS: atom_id res chain seq x y z
N MET A 1 10.68 -28.70 6.26
CA MET A 1 11.56 -28.32 5.14
C MET A 1 12.30 -27.05 5.52
N ILE A 2 13.62 -27.03 5.39
CA ILE A 2 14.44 -25.83 5.61
C ILE A 2 14.70 -25.25 4.22
N LEU A 3 14.27 -24.01 3.99
CA LEU A 3 14.51 -23.32 2.73
C LEU A 3 15.98 -22.91 2.67
N THR A 4 16.68 -23.21 1.58
CA THR A 4 18.06 -22.72 1.43
C THR A 4 18.04 -21.22 1.17
N LYS A 5 19.13 -20.52 1.53
CA LYS A 5 19.25 -19.08 1.27
C LYS A 5 19.07 -18.75 -0.22
N ALA A 6 19.65 -19.55 -1.10
CA ALA A 6 19.52 -19.38 -2.56
C ALA A 6 18.06 -19.49 -3.04
N GLN A 7 17.30 -20.45 -2.52
CA GLN A 7 15.88 -20.60 -2.84
C GLN A 7 15.06 -19.40 -2.34
N TYR A 8 15.38 -18.90 -1.15
CA TYR A 8 14.72 -17.71 -0.61
C TYR A 8 15.00 -16.50 -1.49
N ASP A 9 16.26 -16.28 -1.85
CA ASP A 9 16.69 -15.13 -2.65
C ASP A 9 16.05 -15.17 -4.05
N GLU A 10 15.90 -16.36 -4.66
CA GLU A 10 15.21 -16.52 -5.94
C GLU A 10 13.71 -16.16 -5.84
N ILE A 11 13.03 -16.61 -4.78
CA ILE A 11 11.62 -16.26 -4.53
C ILE A 11 11.49 -14.77 -4.28
N ALA A 12 12.36 -14.17 -3.46
CA ALA A 12 12.36 -12.75 -3.16
C ALA A 12 12.61 -11.90 -4.41
N GLN A 13 13.56 -12.30 -5.27
CA GLN A 13 13.82 -11.61 -6.53
C GLN A 13 12.60 -11.65 -7.47
N CYS A 14 11.87 -12.78 -7.51
CA CYS A 14 10.62 -12.88 -8.24
C CYS A 14 9.53 -11.97 -7.66
N LEU A 15 9.58 -11.63 -6.36
CA LEU A 15 8.62 -10.73 -5.72
C LEU A 15 8.92 -9.26 -5.94
N VAL A 16 10.18 -8.90 -6.23
CA VAL A 16 10.55 -7.52 -6.59
C VAL A 16 9.90 -7.10 -7.91
N SER A 17 9.75 -8.03 -8.86
CA SER A 17 9.23 -7.76 -10.21
C SER A 17 7.72 -7.89 -10.34
N VAL A 18 7.00 -8.23 -9.27
CA VAL A 18 5.55 -8.49 -9.33
C VAL A 18 4.81 -7.51 -8.44
N PRO A 19 3.76 -6.84 -8.95
CA PRO A 19 2.94 -5.94 -8.14
C PRO A 19 2.39 -6.68 -6.92
N PRO A 20 2.28 -6.03 -5.75
CA PRO A 20 1.84 -6.66 -4.52
C PRO A 20 0.32 -6.86 -4.51
N THR A 21 -0.16 -7.68 -5.43
CA THR A 21 -1.56 -8.00 -5.67
C THR A 21 -1.79 -9.49 -5.46
N ARG A 22 -3.02 -9.92 -5.23
CA ARG A 22 -3.36 -11.36 -5.09
C ARG A 22 -2.89 -12.23 -6.27
N GLN A 23 -2.67 -11.62 -7.44
CA GLN A 23 -2.14 -12.31 -8.62
C GLN A 23 -0.67 -12.73 -8.45
N SER A 24 0.11 -12.03 -7.62
CA SER A 24 1.51 -12.35 -7.34
C SER A 24 1.66 -13.72 -6.70
N LEU A 25 0.79 -14.03 -5.72
CA LEU A 25 0.80 -15.30 -5.02
C LEU A 25 0.46 -16.48 -5.95
N ARG A 26 -0.48 -16.26 -6.88
CA ARG A 26 -0.81 -17.25 -7.92
C ARG A 26 0.39 -17.53 -8.83
N LYS A 27 1.08 -16.48 -9.28
CA LYS A 27 2.31 -16.60 -10.07
C LYS A 27 3.42 -17.30 -9.28
N LEU A 28 3.56 -16.98 -7.99
CA LEU A 28 4.54 -17.61 -7.09
C LEU A 28 4.28 -19.12 -6.96
N LYS A 29 3.02 -19.52 -6.80
CA LYS A 29 2.64 -20.94 -6.70
C LYS A 29 2.91 -21.72 -8.00
N GLN A 30 2.66 -21.09 -9.15
CA GLN A 30 2.97 -21.69 -10.45
C GLN A 30 4.48 -21.87 -10.66
N ARG A 31 5.28 -20.92 -10.18
CA ARG A 31 6.74 -20.92 -10.36
C ARG A 31 7.47 -21.80 -9.35
N PHE A 32 6.93 -21.96 -8.14
CA PHE A 32 7.52 -22.75 -7.07
C PHE A 32 6.54 -23.81 -6.53
N PRO A 33 6.10 -24.78 -7.36
CA PRO A 33 5.09 -25.77 -6.96
C PRO A 33 5.59 -26.72 -5.87
N SER A 34 6.90 -26.88 -5.74
CA SER A 34 7.53 -27.73 -4.72
C SER A 34 7.49 -27.12 -3.31
N GLN A 35 7.14 -25.83 -3.19
CA GLN A 35 7.06 -25.13 -1.91
C GLN A 35 5.62 -25.11 -1.38
N SER A 36 5.46 -25.23 -0.07
CA SER A 36 4.14 -25.17 0.55
C SER A 36 3.52 -23.78 0.39
N GLN A 37 2.18 -23.74 0.30
CA GLN A 37 1.41 -22.49 0.24
C GLN A 37 1.74 -21.57 1.43
N ALA A 38 1.85 -22.13 2.64
CA ALA A 38 2.14 -21.38 3.85
C ALA A 38 3.54 -20.73 3.81
N THR A 39 4.53 -21.44 3.27
CA THR A 39 5.89 -20.92 3.09
C THR A 39 5.93 -19.75 2.12
N LEU A 40 5.29 -19.93 0.95
CA LEU A 40 5.20 -18.88 -0.07
C LEU A 40 4.46 -17.64 0.44
N LEU A 41 3.36 -17.83 1.18
CA LEU A 41 2.64 -16.74 1.84
C LEU A 41 3.52 -16.00 2.85
N SER A 42 4.26 -16.73 3.70
CA SER A 42 5.15 -16.12 4.68
C SER A 42 6.23 -15.26 4.03
N ILE A 43 6.87 -15.75 2.96
CA ILE A 43 7.90 -15.00 2.22
C ILE A 43 7.26 -13.79 1.54
N PHE A 44 6.11 -13.99 0.88
CA PHE A 44 5.37 -12.91 0.22
C PHE A 44 5.02 -11.79 1.19
N SER A 45 4.44 -12.13 2.34
CA SER A 45 4.13 -11.16 3.39
C SER A 45 5.39 -10.39 3.77
N GLN A 46 6.49 -11.06 4.12
CA GLN A 46 7.73 -10.40 4.55
C GLN A 46 8.29 -9.42 3.50
N GLU A 47 8.38 -9.84 2.24
CA GLU A 47 8.87 -8.96 1.17
C GLU A 47 7.93 -7.78 0.92
N TYR A 48 6.61 -8.00 1.01
CA TYR A 48 5.63 -6.92 0.94
C TYR A 48 5.82 -5.91 2.07
N GLN A 49 6.02 -6.38 3.31
CA GLN A 49 6.29 -5.49 4.45
C GLN A 49 7.55 -4.64 4.23
N LYS A 50 8.63 -5.24 3.68
CA LYS A 50 9.87 -4.54 3.37
C LYS A 50 9.65 -3.49 2.27
N HIS A 51 8.93 -3.85 1.21
CA HIS A 51 8.59 -2.95 0.12
C HIS A 51 7.85 -1.72 0.64
N ILE A 52 6.76 -1.92 1.38
CA ILE A 52 5.97 -0.82 1.96
C ILE A 52 6.82 0.07 2.86
N LYS A 53 7.68 -0.51 3.72
CA LYS A 53 8.57 0.29 4.59
C LYS A 53 9.55 1.16 3.80
N ARG A 54 10.09 0.66 2.67
CA ARG A 54 11.00 1.42 1.80
C ARG A 54 10.26 2.52 1.05
N THR A 55 9.06 2.24 0.55
CA THR A 55 8.28 3.18 -0.27
C THR A 55 7.42 4.14 0.54
N HIS A 56 7.21 3.91 1.84
CA HIS A 56 6.36 4.78 2.66
C HIS A 56 6.84 6.23 2.67
N ALA A 57 8.15 6.48 2.83
CA ALA A 57 8.67 7.83 2.91
C ALA A 57 8.43 8.66 1.63
N LYS A 58 8.49 8.03 0.44
CA LYS A 58 8.30 8.74 -0.84
C LYS A 58 6.86 9.26 -1.05
N HIS A 59 5.87 8.63 -0.42
CA HIS A 59 4.46 9.01 -0.58
C HIS A 59 3.97 10.05 0.43
N HIS A 60 4.75 10.29 1.48
CA HIS A 60 4.39 11.21 2.58
C HIS A 60 5.14 12.55 2.51
N THR A 61 5.78 12.86 1.39
CA THR A 61 6.29 14.21 1.14
C THR A 61 5.12 15.14 0.79
N LEU A 62 5.22 16.43 1.14
CA LEU A 62 4.18 17.41 0.83
C LEU A 62 3.86 17.47 -0.66
N GLU A 63 4.90 17.40 -1.50
CA GLU A 63 4.78 17.37 -2.96
C GLU A 63 3.98 16.15 -3.46
N ALA A 64 4.28 14.95 -2.94
CA ALA A 64 3.57 13.74 -3.33
C ALA A 64 2.10 13.76 -2.88
N ILE A 65 1.85 14.20 -1.64
CA ILE A 65 0.51 14.33 -1.07
C ILE A 65 -0.34 15.27 -1.93
N GLU A 66 0.18 16.46 -2.24
CA GLU A 66 -0.54 17.45 -3.04
C GLU A 66 -0.79 16.93 -4.47
N SER A 67 0.23 16.33 -5.09
CA SER A 67 0.10 15.71 -6.41
C SER A 67 -0.99 14.64 -6.45
N TYR A 68 -1.02 13.71 -5.49
CA TYR A 68 -2.05 12.67 -5.43
C TYR A 68 -3.45 13.24 -5.22
N TYR A 69 -3.57 14.24 -4.34
CA TYR A 69 -4.84 14.90 -4.05
C TYR A 69 -5.40 15.63 -5.28
N GLN A 70 -4.56 16.43 -5.97
CA GLN A 70 -4.97 17.13 -7.19
C GLN A 70 -5.34 16.17 -8.32
N ARG A 71 -4.57 15.09 -8.50
CA ARG A 71 -4.90 14.06 -9.50
C ARG A 71 -6.21 13.34 -9.19
N TYR A 72 -6.48 13.07 -7.91
CA TYR A 72 -7.74 12.49 -7.47
C TYR A 72 -8.92 13.41 -7.78
N LEU A 73 -8.85 14.68 -7.40
CA LEU A 73 -9.90 15.67 -7.67
C LEU A 73 -10.16 15.80 -9.18
N ASN A 74 -9.09 15.95 -9.98
CA ASN A 74 -9.22 16.04 -11.44
C ASN A 74 -9.83 14.79 -12.06
N GLY A 75 -9.47 13.60 -11.57
CA GLY A 75 -10.02 12.34 -12.06
C GLY A 75 -11.51 12.21 -11.76
N VAL A 76 -11.91 12.48 -10.52
CA VAL A 76 -13.32 12.41 -10.09
C VAL A 76 -14.16 13.46 -10.80
N LEU A 77 -13.65 14.67 -11.01
CA LEU A 77 -14.33 15.73 -11.76
C LEU A 77 -14.55 15.37 -13.22
N LYS A 78 -13.58 14.71 -13.87
CA LYS A 78 -13.70 14.27 -15.26
C LYS A 78 -14.66 13.08 -15.42
N ASN A 79 -14.62 12.14 -14.48
CA ASN A 79 -15.50 10.96 -14.51
C ASN A 79 -15.69 10.39 -13.09
N GLY A 80 -16.80 10.74 -12.46
CA GLY A 80 -17.12 10.29 -11.09
C GLY A 80 -17.34 8.79 -10.92
N ALA A 81 -17.51 8.04 -12.02
CA ALA A 81 -17.64 6.58 -12.00
C ALA A 81 -16.29 5.85 -12.20
N ALA A 82 -15.21 6.57 -12.53
CA ALA A 82 -13.91 5.95 -12.75
C ALA A 82 -13.27 5.50 -11.42
N PRO A 83 -12.54 4.37 -11.41
CA PRO A 83 -11.84 3.87 -10.24
C PRO A 83 -10.51 4.63 -10.00
N VAL A 84 -10.57 5.98 -10.04
CA VAL A 84 -9.42 6.91 -9.99
C VAL A 84 -8.45 6.57 -8.85
N LEU A 85 -8.98 6.22 -7.68
CA LEU A 85 -8.19 5.89 -6.51
C LEU A 85 -7.40 4.58 -6.66
N LEU A 86 -8.00 3.57 -7.30
CA LEU A 86 -7.36 2.29 -7.58
C LEU A 86 -6.27 2.46 -8.65
N GLU A 87 -6.55 3.24 -9.69
CA GLU A 87 -5.59 3.57 -10.75
C GLU A 87 -4.37 4.31 -10.19
N LEU A 88 -4.60 5.39 -9.43
CA LEU A 88 -3.54 6.13 -8.75
C LEU A 88 -2.67 5.24 -7.87
N ALA A 89 -3.28 4.37 -7.08
CA ALA A 89 -2.56 3.47 -6.20
C ALA A 89 -1.70 2.47 -6.98
N ASN A 90 -2.24 1.91 -8.07
CA ASN A 90 -1.52 0.96 -8.91
C ASN A 90 -0.34 1.61 -9.64
N GLU A 91 -0.49 2.83 -10.14
CA GLU A 91 0.59 3.53 -10.86
C GLU A 91 1.85 3.77 -10.01
N VAL A 92 1.67 3.99 -8.71
CA VAL A 92 2.79 4.30 -7.81
C VAL A 92 3.21 3.11 -6.93
N ASP A 93 2.71 1.91 -7.25
CA ASP A 93 2.89 0.67 -6.50
C ASP A 93 2.54 0.82 -5.01
N TYR A 94 1.40 1.48 -4.74
CA TYR A 94 0.93 1.76 -3.39
C TYR A 94 -0.39 1.05 -3.11
N ALA A 95 -0.66 0.78 -1.82
CA ALA A 95 -1.90 0.12 -1.44
C ALA A 95 -3.09 1.10 -1.59
N PRO A 96 -4.20 0.71 -2.25
CA PRO A 96 -5.37 1.58 -2.42
C PRO A 96 -5.91 2.14 -1.10
N SER A 97 -5.92 1.32 -0.04
CA SER A 97 -6.34 1.75 1.30
C SER A 97 -5.42 2.82 1.91
N LEU A 98 -4.13 2.81 1.57
CA LEU A 98 -3.18 3.82 2.03
C LEU A 98 -3.26 5.08 1.17
N MET A 99 -3.49 4.95 -0.14
CA MET A 99 -3.77 6.09 -1.03
C MET A 99 -5.02 6.85 -0.57
N ALA A 100 -6.11 6.12 -0.26
CA ALA A 100 -7.33 6.70 0.30
C ALA A 100 -7.07 7.47 1.59
N ARG A 101 -6.19 6.95 2.44
CA ARG A 101 -5.80 7.63 3.67
C ARG A 101 -5.09 8.95 3.41
N ILE A 102 -4.13 9.00 2.47
CA ILE A 102 -3.44 10.25 2.09
C ILE A 102 -4.43 11.29 1.61
N ILE A 103 -5.33 10.91 0.69
CA ILE A 103 -6.34 11.80 0.11
C ILE A 103 -7.27 12.33 1.22
N LEU A 104 -7.73 11.47 2.11
CA LEU A 104 -8.62 11.86 3.21
C LEU A 104 -7.92 12.78 4.22
N GLU A 105 -6.68 12.46 4.61
CA GLU A 105 -5.89 13.30 5.53
C GLU A 105 -5.66 14.69 4.94
N ARG A 106 -5.33 14.79 3.64
CA ARG A 106 -5.12 16.08 2.95
C ARG A 106 -6.40 16.90 2.79
N PHE A 107 -7.53 16.24 2.47
CA PHE A 107 -8.85 16.87 2.42
C PHE A 107 -9.23 17.47 3.78
N LEU A 108 -9.02 16.72 4.87
CA LEU A 108 -9.30 17.21 6.23
C LEU A 108 -8.41 18.40 6.59
N GLN A 109 -7.13 18.39 6.24
CA GLN A 109 -6.24 19.53 6.46
C GLN A 109 -6.73 20.80 5.73
N GLU A 110 -7.19 20.68 4.49
CA GLU A 110 -7.76 21.81 3.73
C GLU A 110 -8.99 22.41 4.42
N HIS A 111 -9.83 21.55 5.00
CA HIS A 111 -11.09 21.96 5.62
C HIS A 111 -10.95 22.36 7.10
N GLU A 112 -9.89 21.92 7.81
CA GLU A 112 -9.57 22.37 9.18
C GLU A 112 -9.03 23.82 9.22
N GLU A 113 -8.50 24.35 8.12
CA GLU A 113 -8.09 25.77 8.01
C GLU A 113 -9.28 26.75 7.94
N THR A 114 -10.52 26.26 7.77
CA THR A 114 -11.72 27.06 8.01
C THR A 114 -12.20 26.90 9.45
N PRO A 115 -12.40 27.98 10.23
CA PRO A 115 -12.72 27.87 11.64
C PRO A 115 -14.14 27.31 11.81
N ARG A 116 -14.25 26.00 12.05
CA ARG A 116 -15.47 25.37 12.56
C ARG A 116 -15.22 24.80 13.94
N THR A 117 -15.79 25.51 14.91
CA THR A 117 -15.99 25.12 16.29
C THR A 117 -16.65 23.73 16.36
N GLY A 118 -15.94 22.78 16.96
CA GLY A 118 -16.49 21.52 17.44
C GLY A 118 -16.23 20.31 16.55
N ARG A 119 -15.14 19.58 16.85
CA ARG A 119 -15.16 18.20 17.36
C ARG A 119 -13.73 17.71 17.59
N GLU A 120 -13.63 16.74 18.50
CA GLU A 120 -12.43 16.16 19.09
C GLU A 120 -11.21 16.12 18.18
N LYS A 121 -10.12 16.69 18.69
CA LYS A 121 -8.82 16.68 18.07
C LYS A 121 -8.43 15.24 17.70
N PHE A 122 -8.44 14.93 16.41
CA PHE A 122 -7.73 13.78 15.86
C PHE A 122 -6.21 14.06 15.81
N THR A 123 -5.69 14.90 16.72
CA THR A 123 -4.26 15.03 16.99
C THR A 123 -3.80 13.84 17.83
N ARG A 124 -3.78 12.67 17.22
CA ARG A 124 -2.79 11.67 17.60
C ARG A 124 -1.92 11.49 16.36
N PRO A 125 -0.59 11.69 16.43
CA PRO A 125 0.26 11.11 15.41
C PRO A 125 -0.10 9.62 15.43
N LEU A 126 -0.75 9.11 14.38
CA LEU A 126 -1.05 7.70 14.27
C LEU A 126 0.31 6.98 14.16
N LYS A 127 0.93 6.72 15.31
CA LYS A 127 2.06 5.81 15.54
C LYS A 127 1.60 4.36 15.31
N TYR A 128 0.83 4.13 14.24
CA TYR A 128 0.22 2.85 13.86
C TYR A 128 0.78 2.32 12.54
N THR A 129 1.87 2.91 12.02
CA THR A 129 2.62 2.36 10.88
C THR A 129 3.19 0.97 11.17
N LYS A 130 3.43 0.63 12.44
CA LYS A 130 3.92 -0.70 12.85
C LYS A 130 2.83 -1.78 12.92
N LEU A 131 1.57 -1.42 13.19
CA LEU A 131 0.51 -2.40 13.50
C LEU A 131 -0.35 -2.79 12.28
N ARG A 132 -0.45 -1.93 11.24
CA ARG A 132 -1.31 -2.21 10.07
C ARG A 132 -0.66 -3.00 8.93
N ILE A 133 0.67 -3.04 8.87
CA ILE A 133 1.38 -3.92 7.93
C ILE A 133 1.06 -5.40 8.24
N LEU A 134 0.85 -5.73 9.52
CA LEU A 134 0.41 -7.06 9.97
C LEU A 134 -1.07 -7.32 9.62
N GLN A 135 -1.96 -6.32 9.70
CA GLN A 135 -3.37 -6.48 9.33
C GLN A 135 -3.60 -6.58 7.81
N LEU A 136 -2.77 -5.95 6.96
CA LEU A 136 -2.87 -6.14 5.51
C LEU A 136 -2.49 -7.56 5.06
N CYS A 137 -1.57 -8.22 5.78
CA CYS A 137 -1.24 -9.64 5.51
C CYS A 137 -2.41 -10.58 5.83
N ALA A 138 -3.38 -10.16 6.65
CA ALA A 138 -4.56 -10.97 6.98
C ALA A 138 -5.70 -10.84 5.94
N ILE A 139 -5.59 -9.93 4.96
CA ILE A 139 -6.62 -9.67 3.93
C ILE A 139 -6.18 -10.20 2.55
N ILE A 140 -4.92 -10.63 2.38
CA ILE A 140 -4.44 -11.34 1.18
C ILE A 140 -4.62 -12.83 1.36
#